data_AF-D1VTR3-F1
#
_entry.id   AF-D1VTR3-F1
#
_cell.length_a   1.000
_cell.length_b   1.000
_cell.length_c   1.000
_cell.angle_alpha   90.00
_cell.angle_beta   90.00
_cell.angle_gamma   90.00
#
_symmetry.space_group_name_H-M   'P 1'
#
loop_
_entity.id
_entity.type
_entity.pdbx_description
1 polymer ?
#
loop_
_entity_poly.entity_id
_entity_poly.type
_entity_poly.pdbx_seq_one_letter_code
_entity_poly.pdbx_strand_id
1 'polypeptide(L)' 'MIYIDKLKKEVGTRELFFIEKLSINEDEKIGLIGNNGVGKTTLFRILLG' A
#
# COMPACT_ATOMS: atom_id res chain seq x y z
N MET A 1 11.47 0.62 -10.46
CA MET A 1 11.07 -0.51 -9.59
C MET A 1 10.60 -0.01 -8.21
N ILE A 2 9.43 -0.45 -7.72
CA ILE A 2 8.96 -0.20 -6.35
C ILE A 2 9.19 -1.47 -5.53
N TYR A 3 9.79 -1.33 -4.34
CA TYR A 3 9.99 -2.42 -3.40
C TYR A 3 9.56 -2.01 -1.99
N ILE A 4 8.73 -2.84 -1.37
CA ILE A 4 8.24 -2.68 0.00
C ILE A 4 8.61 -3.95 0.77
N ASP A 5 9.25 -3.77 1.92
CA ASP A 5 9.45 -4.80 2.93
C ASP A 5 8.84 -4.31 4.25
N LYS A 6 7.79 -4.98 4.68
CA LYS A 6 7.06 -4.75 5.94
C LYS A 6 6.57 -3.31 6.13
N LEU A 7 5.64 -2.87 5.28
CA LEU A 7 4.95 -1.60 5.46
C LEU A 7 3.69 -1.78 6.30
N LYS A 8 3.66 -1.16 7.47
CA LYS A 8 2.47 -1.05 8.32
C LYS A 8 1.94 0.37 8.31
N LYS A 9 0.62 0.54 8.19
CA LYS A 9 -0.04 1.83 8.40
C LYS A 9 -1.16 1.72 9.41
N GLU A 10 -1.10 2.60 10.41
CA GLU A 10 -2.11 2.75 11.45
C GLU A 10 -2.71 4.17 11.39
N VAL A 11 -3.99 4.26 11.79
CA VAL A 11 -4.72 5.51 11.99
C VAL A 11 -5.39 5.43 13.36
N GLY A 12 -4.90 6.22 14.31
CA GLY A 12 -5.28 6.07 15.71
C GLY A 12 -4.86 4.70 16.25
N THR A 13 -5.80 3.97 16.84
CA THR A 13 -5.60 2.59 17.35
C THR A 13 -5.90 1.50 16.33
N ARG A 14 -6.34 1.87 15.12
CA ARG A 14 -6.73 0.93 14.07
C ARG A 14 -5.59 0.71 13.09
N GLU A 15 -5.23 -0.56 12.90
CA GLU A 15 -4.43 -0.97 11.73
C GLU A 15 -5.26 -0.81 10.45
N LEU A 16 -4.74 -0.02 9.52
CA LEU A 16 -5.38 0.24 8.24
C LEU A 16 -5.02 -0.83 7.22
N PHE A 17 -3.72 -1.14 7.14
CA PHE A 17 -3.17 -2.25 6.37
C PHE A 17 -1.76 -2.62 6.85
N PHE A 18 -1.37 -3.86 6.55
CA PHE A 18 -0.01 -4.36 6.64
C PHE A 18 0.34 -5.05 5.32
N ILE A 19 1.44 -4.63 4.70
CA ILE A 19 2.02 -5.23 3.50
C ILE A 19 3.32 -5.89 3.92
N GLU A 20 3.33 -7.22 3.94
CA GLU A 20 4.51 -7.98 4.31
C GLU A 20 5.65 -7.76 3.30
N LYS A 21 5.36 -7.97 2.00
CA LYS A 21 6.27 -7.66 0.89
C LYS A 21 5.47 -7.27 -0.35
N LEU A 22 5.97 -6.30 -1.11
CA LEU A 22 5.45 -5.96 -2.44
C LEU A 22 6.60 -5.53 -3.34
N SER A 23 6.68 -6.12 -4.53
CA SER A 23 7.62 -5.72 -5.58
C SER A 23 6.83 -5.42 -6.85
N ILE A 24 7.05 -4.25 -7.42
CA ILE A 24 6.48 -3.84 -8.70
C ILE A 24 7.63 -3.45 -9.62
N ASN A 25 7.78 -4.19 -10.71
CA ASN A 25 8.80 -3.94 -11.70
C ASN A 25 8.39 -2.80 -12.65
N GLU A 26 9.34 -2.34 -13.45
CA GLU A 26 9.02 -1.42 -14.54
C GLU A 26 8.12 -2.12 -15.56
N ASP A 27 7.24 -1.34 -16.20
CA ASP A 27 6.22 -1.80 -17.15
C ASP A 27 5.10 -2.72 -16.61
N GLU A 28 5.14 -3.09 -15.33
CA GLU A 28 4.05 -3.81 -14.68
C GLU A 28 2.84 -2.89 -14.43
N LYS A 29 1.64 -3.38 -14.78
CA LYS A 29 0.37 -2.71 -14.50
C LYS A 29 -0.36 -3.49 -13.42
N ILE A 30 -0.46 -2.89 -12.24
CA ILE A 30 -1.17 -3.48 -11.09
C ILE A 30 -2.41 -2.65 -10.72
N GLY A 31 -3.46 -3.33 -10.26
CA GLY A 31 -4.67 -2.70 -9.75
C GLY A 31 -4.85 -2.95 -8.26
N LEU A 32 -5.13 -1.91 -7.49
CA LEU A 32 -5.43 -2.02 -6.05
C LEU A 32 -6.94 -2.03 -5.82
N ILE A 33 -7.49 -3.18 -5.41
CA ILE A 33 -8.93 -3.36 -5.12
C ILE A 33 -9.21 -3.48 -3.62
N GLY A 34 -10.43 -3.15 -3.21
CA GLY A 34 -10.90 -3.29 -1.83
C GLY A 34 -11.98 -2.27 -1.47
N ASN A 35 -12.61 -2.44 -0.31
CA ASN A 35 -13.69 -1.55 0.15
C ASN A 35 -13.20 -0.11 0.42
N ASN A 36 -14.12 0.84 0.53
CA ASN A 36 -13.78 2.20 0.94
C ASN A 36 -13.27 2.22 2.39
N GLY A 37 -12.26 3.06 2.66
CA GLY A 37 -11.67 3.18 3.99
C GLY A 37 -10.64 2.12 4.37
N VAL A 38 -10.25 1.20 3.48
CA VAL A 38 -9.18 0.20 3.74
C VAL A 38 -7.76 0.73 3.54
N GLY A 39 -7.61 2.02 3.20
CA GLY A 39 -6.30 2.66 3.03
C GLY A 39 -5.71 2.66 1.63
N LYS A 40 -6.49 2.40 0.58
CA LYS A 40 -6.03 2.46 -0.82
C LYS A 40 -5.36 3.80 -1.17
N THR A 41 -6.08 4.92 -0.97
CA THR A 41 -5.52 6.26 -1.21
C THR A 41 -4.32 6.56 -0.31
N THR A 42 -4.33 6.04 0.92
CA THR A 42 -3.21 6.17 1.86
C THR A 42 -1.97 5.44 1.36
N LEU A 43 -2.12 4.23 0.82
CA LEU A 43 -1.03 3.49 0.19
C LEU A 43 -0.47 4.25 -1.02
N PHE A 44 -1.33 4.75 -1.92
CA PHE A 44 -0.87 5.54 -3.07
C PHE A 44 -0.09 6.79 -2.66
N ARG A 45 -0.54 7.51 -1.63
CA ARG A 45 0.22 8.66 -1.10
C ARG A 45 1.59 8.23 -0.57
N ILE A 46 1.68 7.11 0.14
CA ILE A 46 2.97 6.60 0.62
C ILE A 46 3.90 6.24 -0.56
N LEU A 47 3.35 5.65 -1.63
CA LEU A 47 4.14 5.25 -2.80
C LEU A 47 4.60 6.43 -3.68
N LEU A 48 3.81 7.48 -3.76
CA LEU A 48 4.07 8.64 -4.62
C LEU A 48 4.85 9.76 -3.91
N GLY A 49 4.96 9.71 -2.57
CA GLY A 49 5.47 10.81 -1.75
C GLY A 49 4.44 11.91 -1.50
#